data_AF-A0A3Q8RL99-F1
#
_entry.id   AF-A0A3Q8RL99-F1
#
_cell.length_a   1.000
_cell.length_b   1.000
_cell.length_c   1.000
_cell.angle_alpha   90.00
_cell.angle_beta   90.00
_cell.angle_gamma   90.00
#
_symmetry.space_group_name_H-M   'P 1'
#
loop_
_entity.id
_entity.type
_entity.pdbx_description
1 polymer ?
#
loop_
_entity_poly.entity_id
_entity_poly.type
_entity_poly.pdbx_seq_one_letter_code
_entity_poly.pdbx_strand_id
1 'polypeptide(L)'
;MITDKELTDWLFYQSPLKHALDTNEYVDPKYLELNFPHREVFKNKLLSCSLKDFVGTLIWVLKDKYPWEYRYIKTGQMQWDEKNRELIENTNIRELQDIYPLEFNEEVIGYLRSLKIRFKTPQLNIHSWIEEVIEGKIYTKEIVGEVTKYIFTDSLTKNIEATKDYILINIYEEKIDEFL
;
A
#
# COMPACT_ATOMS: atom_id res chain seq x y z
N MET A 1 -6.10 12.03 -4.80
CA MET A 1 -5.21 11.20 -3.95
C MET A 1 -5.61 11.41 -2.49
N ILE A 2 -5.46 10.39 -1.62
CA ILE A 2 -5.87 10.48 -0.22
C ILE A 2 -4.63 10.75 0.64
N THR A 3 -4.45 12.00 1.07
CA THR A 3 -3.28 12.43 1.88
C THR A 3 -3.70 13.15 3.16
N ASP A 4 -4.98 13.07 3.51
CA ASP A 4 -5.50 13.70 4.72
C ASP A 4 -4.89 13.02 5.96
N LYS A 5 -4.28 13.82 6.82
CA LYS A 5 -3.56 13.33 7.99
C LYS A 5 -4.50 12.62 8.97
N GLU A 6 -5.70 13.15 9.20
CA GLU A 6 -6.68 12.55 10.11
C GLU A 6 -7.07 11.15 9.61
N LEU A 7 -7.19 10.98 8.28
CA LEU A 7 -7.56 9.71 7.67
C LEU A 7 -6.42 8.70 7.54
N THR A 8 -5.17 9.10 7.72
CA THR A 8 -3.99 8.29 7.35
C THR A 8 -3.00 8.07 8.50
N ASP A 9 -3.01 8.88 9.56
CA ASP A 9 -2.06 8.78 10.67
C ASP A 9 -2.04 7.40 11.35
N TRP A 10 -3.21 6.74 11.44
CA TRP A 10 -3.34 5.39 12.00
C TRP A 10 -2.53 4.34 11.22
N LEU A 11 -2.31 4.53 9.91
CA LEU A 11 -1.52 3.60 9.10
C LEU A 11 -0.07 3.50 9.58
N PHE A 12 0.44 4.58 10.15
CA PHE A 12 1.83 4.74 10.58
C PHE A 12 2.00 4.60 12.09
N TYR A 13 0.93 4.29 12.82
CA TYR A 13 1.01 4.13 14.26
C TYR A 13 1.45 2.71 14.62
N GLN A 14 2.60 2.60 15.27
CA GLN A 14 3.05 1.35 15.87
C GLN A 14 2.52 1.26 17.29
N SER A 15 1.57 0.35 17.54
CA SER A 15 1.10 0.11 18.90
C SER A 15 2.22 -0.54 19.74
N PRO A 16 2.54 -0.02 20.93
CA PRO A 16 3.50 -0.63 21.85
C PRO A 16 3.03 -2.02 22.37
N LEU A 17 1.77 -2.38 22.13
CA LEU A 17 1.14 -3.61 22.61
C LEU A 17 0.86 -4.62 21.49
N LYS A 18 1.42 -4.41 20.29
CA LYS A 18 1.22 -5.28 19.10
C LYS A 18 1.49 -6.77 19.34
N HIS A 19 2.31 -7.12 20.34
CA HIS A 19 2.71 -8.49 20.67
C HIS A 19 2.16 -9.01 22.01
N ALA A 20 1.28 -8.27 22.68
CA ALA A 20 0.68 -8.73 23.93
C ALA A 20 -0.33 -9.85 23.63
N LEU A 21 -0.12 -11.03 24.22
CA LEU A 21 -0.97 -12.22 24.03
C LEU A 21 -2.33 -12.14 24.74
N ASP A 22 -2.45 -11.27 25.74
CA ASP A 22 -3.69 -11.03 26.51
C ASP A 22 -4.31 -9.70 26.07
N THR A 23 -5.20 -9.76 25.08
CA THR A 23 -5.82 -8.58 24.46
C THR A 23 -7.33 -8.59 24.67
N ASN A 24 -7.77 -8.05 25.81
CA ASN A 24 -9.06 -7.38 25.82
C ASN A 24 -8.94 -6.12 24.94
N GLU A 25 -9.95 -5.82 24.13
CA GLU A 25 -10.00 -4.86 23.00
C GLU A 25 -9.49 -3.40 23.25
N TYR A 26 -9.00 -3.04 24.45
CA TYR A 26 -8.98 -1.66 24.94
C TYR A 26 -7.68 -1.14 25.59
N VAL A 27 -6.49 -1.64 25.23
CA VAL A 27 -5.26 -1.25 25.96
C VAL A 27 -4.44 -0.14 25.27
N ASP A 28 -4.82 0.28 24.07
CA ASP A 28 -4.19 1.41 23.37
C ASP A 28 -5.22 2.48 22.95
N PRO A 29 -5.55 3.42 23.87
CA PRO A 29 -6.53 4.47 23.60
C PRO A 29 -6.20 5.31 22.37
N LYS A 30 -4.91 5.53 22.08
CA LYS A 30 -4.46 6.31 20.92
C LYS A 30 -4.66 5.53 19.62
N TYR A 31 -4.41 4.22 19.62
CA TYR A 31 -4.79 3.36 18.51
C TYR A 31 -6.29 3.42 18.24
N LEU A 32 -7.11 3.25 19.27
CA LEU A 32 -8.57 3.26 19.11
C LEU A 32 -9.11 4.60 18.60
N GLU A 33 -8.62 5.70 19.16
CA GLU A 33 -8.97 7.07 18.74
C GLU A 33 -8.62 7.33 17.27
N LEU A 34 -7.43 6.89 16.83
CA LEU A 34 -6.98 7.07 15.46
C LEU A 34 -7.69 6.16 14.46
N ASN A 35 -8.19 4.99 14.88
CA ASN A 35 -8.59 3.90 13.97
C ASN A 35 -10.10 3.86 13.71
N PHE A 36 -10.97 4.12 14.71
CA PHE A 36 -12.37 3.71 14.63
C PHE A 36 -13.36 4.56 13.80
N PRO A 37 -13.07 5.81 13.39
CA PRO A 37 -13.78 6.42 12.26
C PRO A 37 -12.94 6.47 10.98
N HIS A 38 -11.62 6.59 11.11
CA HIS A 38 -10.76 6.95 9.98
C HIS A 38 -10.40 5.77 9.08
N ARG A 39 -10.28 4.57 9.65
CA ARG A 39 -9.93 3.37 8.87
C ARG A 39 -10.99 3.00 7.85
N GLU A 40 -12.26 2.94 8.27
CA GLU A 40 -13.34 2.61 7.34
C GLU A 40 -13.52 3.69 6.27
N VAL A 41 -13.47 4.96 6.66
CA VAL A 41 -13.56 6.09 5.72
C VAL A 41 -12.41 6.06 4.72
N PHE A 42 -11.17 5.84 5.19
CA PHE A 42 -10.00 5.70 4.33
C PHE A 42 -10.17 4.52 3.36
N LYS A 43 -10.54 3.34 3.86
CA LYS A 43 -10.71 2.14 3.03
C LYS A 43 -11.78 2.38 1.96
N ASN A 44 -12.94 2.91 2.32
CA ASN A 44 -14.02 3.18 1.37
C ASN A 44 -13.60 4.19 0.30
N LYS A 45 -12.89 5.27 0.68
CA LYS A 45 -12.32 6.23 -0.27
C LYS A 45 -11.30 5.56 -1.20
N LEU A 46 -10.43 4.69 -0.66
CA LEU A 46 -9.40 4.01 -1.43
C LEU A 46 -10.00 3.00 -2.43
N LEU A 47 -11.09 2.32 -2.07
CA LEU A 47 -11.73 1.32 -2.93
C LEU A 47 -12.58 1.93 -4.05
N SER A 48 -13.04 3.16 -3.89
CA SER A 48 -13.91 3.88 -4.83
C SER A 48 -13.16 4.94 -5.67
N CYS A 49 -11.94 5.33 -5.30
CA CYS A 49 -11.20 6.38 -6.01
C CYS A 49 -10.73 5.95 -7.41
N SER A 50 -10.30 6.92 -8.23
CA SER A 50 -9.71 6.66 -9.55
C SER A 50 -8.44 5.80 -9.46
N LEU A 51 -8.07 5.10 -10.54
CA LEU A 51 -6.82 4.32 -10.57
C LEU A 51 -5.58 5.19 -10.28
N LYS A 52 -5.55 6.40 -10.84
CA LYS A 52 -4.49 7.39 -10.57
C LYS A 52 -4.41 7.70 -9.08
N ASP A 53 -5.54 8.00 -8.45
CA ASP A 53 -5.58 8.34 -7.03
C ASP A 53 -5.22 7.16 -6.14
N PHE A 54 -5.61 5.96 -6.53
CA PHE A 54 -5.28 4.71 -5.83
C PHE A 54 -3.77 4.47 -5.84
N VAL A 55 -3.17 4.45 -7.03
CA VAL A 55 -1.72 4.30 -7.20
C VAL A 55 -0.97 5.40 -6.45
N GLY A 56 -1.39 6.65 -6.62
CA GLY A 56 -0.74 7.78 -5.96
C GLY A 56 -0.84 7.71 -4.44
N THR A 57 -1.98 7.27 -3.90
CA THR A 57 -2.14 7.07 -2.46
C THR A 57 -1.18 5.99 -1.95
N LEU A 58 -1.04 4.86 -2.66
CA LEU A 58 -0.12 3.78 -2.25
C LEU A 58 1.35 4.22 -2.28
N ILE A 59 1.75 4.94 -3.33
CA ILE A 59 3.11 5.51 -3.41
C ILE A 59 3.32 6.51 -2.27
N TRP A 60 2.36 7.41 -2.03
CA TRP A 60 2.44 8.39 -0.96
C TRP A 60 2.53 7.74 0.42
N VAL A 61 1.77 6.69 0.68
CA VAL A 61 1.83 5.95 1.96
C VAL A 61 3.22 5.35 2.16
N LEU A 62 3.84 4.81 1.11
CA LEU A 62 5.08 4.03 1.22
C LEU A 62 6.35 4.87 1.05
N LYS A 63 6.28 6.11 0.55
CA LYS A 63 7.46 6.92 0.23
C LYS A 63 8.18 7.52 1.44
N ASP A 64 7.53 7.62 2.60
CA ASP A 64 8.07 8.40 3.74
C ASP A 64 8.23 7.59 5.01
N LYS A 65 7.20 6.85 5.42
CA LYS A 65 7.14 6.12 6.69
C LYS A 65 6.66 4.70 6.48
N TYR A 66 7.03 3.82 7.41
CA TYR A 66 6.59 2.44 7.35
C TYR A 66 5.12 2.34 7.76
N PRO A 67 4.21 1.85 6.88
CA PRO A 67 2.81 1.72 7.23
C PRO A 67 2.59 0.44 8.05
N TRP A 68 2.74 0.53 9.37
CA TRP A 68 2.54 -0.58 10.31
C TRP A 68 1.24 -1.36 10.12
N GLU A 69 0.21 -0.68 9.60
CA GLU A 69 -1.13 -1.21 9.38
C GLU A 69 -1.47 -1.45 7.90
N TYR A 70 -0.44 -1.65 7.06
CA TYR A 70 -0.59 -1.86 5.60
C TYR A 70 -1.53 -3.01 5.21
N ARG A 71 -1.74 -3.99 6.09
CA ARG A 71 -2.62 -5.13 5.84
C ARG A 71 -4.07 -4.72 5.62
N TYR A 72 -4.49 -3.57 6.15
CA TYR A 72 -5.82 -3.03 5.93
C TYR A 72 -5.99 -2.33 4.57
N ILE A 73 -4.90 -2.15 3.82
CA ILE A 73 -4.90 -1.65 2.44
C ILE A 73 -5.04 -2.81 1.42
N LYS A 74 -4.95 -4.07 1.87
CA LYS A 74 -5.11 -5.24 1.01
C LYS A 74 -6.46 -5.21 0.28
N THR A 75 -6.40 -5.42 -1.03
CA THR A 75 -7.61 -5.52 -1.87
C THR A 75 -7.99 -6.96 -2.18
N GLY A 76 -7.20 -7.95 -1.74
CA GLY A 76 -7.50 -9.36 -1.92
C GLY A 76 -8.54 -9.86 -0.91
N GLN A 77 -9.55 -10.58 -1.38
CA GLN A 77 -10.46 -11.34 -0.53
C GLN A 77 -10.64 -12.77 -1.07
N MET A 78 -11.03 -13.67 -0.17
CA MET A 78 -11.62 -14.96 -0.53
C MET A 78 -13.12 -14.74 -0.71
N GLN A 79 -13.65 -15.13 -1.85
CA GLN A 79 -15.08 -15.05 -2.13
C GLN A 79 -15.63 -16.46 -2.31
N TRP A 80 -16.71 -16.77 -1.61
CA TRP A 80 -17.45 -18.01 -1.85
C TRP A 80 -18.35 -17.85 -3.08
N ASP A 81 -18.12 -18.65 -4.11
CA ASP A 81 -19.02 -18.77 -5.24
C ASP A 81 -20.10 -19.80 -4.90
N GLU A 82 -21.30 -19.32 -4.55
CA GLU A 82 -22.44 -20.20 -4.22
C GLU A 82 -22.85 -21.12 -5.38
N LYS A 83 -22.68 -20.67 -6.63
CA LYS A 83 -23.09 -21.41 -7.82
C LYS A 83 -22.15 -22.57 -8.09
N ASN A 84 -20.84 -22.34 -7.99
CA ASN A 84 -19.82 -23.33 -8.28
C ASN A 84 -19.34 -24.08 -7.03
N ARG A 85 -19.77 -23.65 -5.82
CA ARG A 85 -19.37 -24.20 -4.52
C ARG A 85 -17.85 -24.22 -4.35
N GLU A 86 -17.20 -23.16 -4.80
CA GLU A 86 -15.76 -23.02 -4.74
C GLU A 86 -15.38 -21.72 -4.04
N LEU A 87 -14.23 -21.77 -3.35
CA LEU A 87 -13.62 -20.58 -2.78
C LEU A 87 -12.74 -19.94 -3.86
N ILE A 88 -13.14 -18.77 -4.34
CA ILE A 88 -12.35 -17.98 -5.26
C ILE A 88 -11.38 -17.15 -4.42
N GLU A 89 -10.13 -17.58 -4.40
CA GLU A 89 -9.04 -16.79 -3.85
C GLU A 89 -8.67 -15.65 -4.79
N ASN A 90 -8.08 -14.58 -4.25
CA ASN A 90 -7.54 -13.48 -5.04
C ASN A 90 -8.61 -12.75 -5.87
N THR A 91 -9.74 -12.41 -5.26
CA THR A 91 -10.66 -11.42 -5.85
C THR A 91 -10.28 -10.01 -5.41
N ASN A 92 -10.38 -9.03 -6.31
CA ASN A 92 -10.11 -7.63 -6.02
C ASN A 92 -11.38 -6.97 -5.48
N ILE A 93 -11.31 -6.26 -4.36
CA ILE A 93 -12.47 -5.57 -3.74
C ILE A 93 -12.67 -4.12 -4.22
N ARG A 94 -11.78 -3.57 -5.07
CA ARG A 94 -12.02 -2.25 -5.69
C ARG A 94 -13.30 -2.27 -6.53
N GLU A 95 -14.10 -1.22 -6.42
CA GLU A 95 -15.36 -1.10 -7.16
C GLU A 95 -15.12 -1.09 -8.68
N LEU A 96 -14.07 -0.37 -9.12
CA LEU A 96 -13.73 -0.21 -10.53
C LEU A 96 -13.14 -1.46 -11.19
N GLN A 97 -12.74 -2.47 -10.41
CA GLN A 97 -12.16 -3.72 -10.92
C GLN A 97 -11.01 -3.52 -11.93
N ASP A 98 -10.27 -2.41 -11.82
CA ASP A 98 -9.27 -1.91 -12.77
C ASP A 98 -7.87 -2.51 -12.57
N ILE A 99 -7.66 -3.22 -11.46
CA ILE A 99 -6.44 -3.93 -11.09
C ILE A 99 -6.71 -5.39 -10.78
N TYR A 100 -5.66 -6.21 -10.86
CA TYR A 100 -5.61 -7.49 -10.16
C TYR A 100 -5.43 -7.25 -8.65
N PRO A 101 -5.73 -8.24 -7.79
CA PRO A 101 -5.46 -8.12 -6.36
C PRO A 101 -4.01 -7.71 -6.10
N LEU A 102 -3.82 -6.87 -5.09
CA LEU A 102 -2.49 -6.43 -4.69
C LEU A 102 -1.64 -7.62 -4.24
N GLU A 103 -0.43 -7.72 -4.78
CA GLU A 103 0.54 -8.76 -4.41
C GLU A 103 1.47 -8.17 -3.34
N PHE A 104 1.28 -8.58 -2.09
CA PHE A 104 2.14 -8.20 -0.96
C PHE A 104 3.22 -9.27 -0.76
N ASN A 105 4.49 -8.87 -0.74
CA ASN A 105 5.59 -9.73 -0.34
C ASN A 105 5.97 -9.39 1.11
N GLU A 106 5.82 -10.36 2.02
CA GLU A 106 6.04 -10.19 3.46
C GLU A 106 7.19 -11.09 3.95
N GLU A 107 7.92 -10.65 4.97
CA GLU A 107 8.83 -11.50 5.73
C GLU A 107 8.12 -12.48 6.65
N VAL A 108 8.88 -13.47 7.15
CA VAL A 108 8.47 -14.40 8.21
C VAL A 108 7.96 -13.66 9.46
N ILE A 109 8.46 -12.44 9.73
CA ILE A 109 8.07 -11.59 10.89
C ILE A 109 6.87 -10.66 10.55
N GLY A 110 6.34 -10.72 9.32
CA GLY A 110 5.15 -9.97 8.90
C GLY A 110 5.42 -8.54 8.43
N TYR A 111 6.67 -8.21 8.10
CA TYR A 111 7.02 -6.94 7.49
C TYR A 111 6.80 -6.94 5.97
N LEU A 112 6.08 -5.96 5.44
CA LEU A 112 6.02 -5.66 4.03
C LEU A 112 7.41 -5.35 3.45
N ARG A 113 7.83 -6.12 2.45
CA ARG A 113 9.04 -5.90 1.63
C ARG A 113 8.72 -5.20 0.32
N SER A 114 7.65 -5.63 -0.33
CA SER A 114 7.22 -5.01 -1.57
C SER A 114 5.72 -5.13 -1.83
N LEU A 115 5.21 -4.17 -2.59
CA LEU A 115 3.84 -4.10 -3.04
C LEU A 115 3.81 -4.03 -4.57
N LYS A 116 3.16 -5.00 -5.21
CA LYS A 116 2.92 -4.97 -6.66
C LYS A 116 1.47 -4.67 -6.98
N ILE A 117 1.27 -3.73 -7.90
CA ILE A 117 -0.02 -3.36 -8.48
C ILE A 117 0.02 -3.75 -9.95
N ARG A 118 -0.83 -4.68 -10.38
CA ARG A 118 -0.96 -5.06 -11.79
C ARG A 118 -2.24 -4.49 -12.36
N PHE A 119 -2.15 -3.81 -13.49
CA PHE A 119 -3.30 -3.21 -14.14
C PHE A 119 -3.99 -4.23 -15.04
N LYS A 120 -5.32 -4.17 -15.15
CA LYS A 120 -6.05 -4.96 -16.16
C LYS A 120 -5.96 -4.34 -17.55
N THR A 121 -5.64 -3.06 -17.63
CA THR A 121 -5.43 -2.33 -18.88
C THR A 121 -4.12 -1.54 -18.82
N PRO A 122 -3.36 -1.43 -19.92
CA PRO A 122 -2.11 -0.66 -19.93
C PRO A 122 -2.32 0.83 -19.59
N GLN A 123 -1.48 1.36 -18.69
CA GLN A 123 -1.49 2.74 -18.22
C GLN A 123 -0.31 3.52 -18.80
N LEU A 124 -0.53 4.23 -19.90
CA LEU A 124 0.54 4.98 -20.60
C LEU A 124 1.07 6.18 -19.80
N ASN A 125 0.26 6.70 -18.87
CA ASN A 125 0.59 7.85 -18.04
C ASN A 125 1.19 7.46 -16.68
N ILE A 126 1.58 6.20 -16.50
CA ILE A 126 1.97 5.71 -15.18
C ILE A 126 3.19 6.45 -14.60
N HIS A 127 4.14 6.83 -15.46
CA HIS A 127 5.34 7.54 -15.06
C HIS A 127 5.02 8.94 -14.54
N SER A 128 4.07 9.66 -15.15
CA SER A 128 3.68 10.98 -14.65
C SER A 128 2.95 10.90 -13.31
N TRP A 129 2.17 9.85 -13.08
CA TRP A 129 1.51 9.62 -11.79
C TRP A 129 2.53 9.38 -10.68
N ILE A 130 3.58 8.61 -10.96
CA ILE A 130 4.66 8.37 -10.00
C ILE A 130 5.40 9.68 -9.71
N GLU A 131 5.83 10.38 -10.76
CA GLU A 131 6.64 11.60 -10.68
C GLU A 131 5.93 12.73 -9.92
N GLU A 132 4.60 12.88 -10.10
CA GLU A 132 3.78 13.82 -9.34
C GLU A 132 3.78 13.52 -7.82
N VAL A 133 3.79 12.24 -7.44
CA VAL A 133 3.68 11.85 -6.03
C VAL A 133 5.03 11.87 -5.32
N ILE A 134 6.12 11.58 -6.03
CA ILE A 134 7.48 11.56 -5.49
C ILE A 134 8.16 12.93 -5.58
N GLU A 135 7.43 13.98 -5.94
CA GLU A 135 7.93 15.35 -5.92
C GLU A 135 8.59 15.66 -4.56
N GLY A 136 9.78 16.27 -4.61
CA GLY A 136 10.60 16.58 -3.43
C GLY A 136 11.51 15.45 -2.95
N LYS A 137 11.47 14.25 -3.54
CA LYS A 137 12.41 13.15 -3.24
C LYS A 137 13.67 13.20 -4.08
N ILE A 138 14.76 12.69 -3.51
CA ILE A 138 16.04 12.52 -4.21
C ILE A 138 16.09 11.11 -4.81
N TYR A 139 16.07 11.03 -6.15
CA TYR A 139 16.11 9.76 -6.86
C TYR A 139 16.94 9.81 -8.14
N THR A 140 17.41 8.65 -8.57
CA THR A 140 17.90 8.41 -9.93
C THR A 140 16.86 7.65 -10.75
N LYS A 141 16.81 7.92 -12.05
CA LYS A 141 15.90 7.27 -12.99
C LYS A 141 16.70 6.39 -13.93
N GLU A 142 16.45 5.09 -13.90
CA GLU A 142 17.04 4.11 -14.82
C GLU A 142 15.98 3.57 -15.76
N ILE A 143 16.31 3.42 -17.04
CA ILE A 143 15.39 2.90 -18.06
C ILE A 143 16.06 1.71 -18.74
N VAL A 144 15.44 0.53 -18.62
CA VAL A 144 15.92 -0.73 -19.21
C VAL A 144 14.76 -1.37 -19.98
N GLY A 145 14.79 -1.23 -21.31
CA GLY A 145 13.67 -1.66 -22.16
C GLY A 145 12.40 -0.88 -21.83
N GLU A 146 11.31 -1.59 -21.54
CA GLU A 146 10.01 -0.99 -21.14
C GLU A 146 9.91 -0.67 -19.64
N VAL A 147 10.93 -1.03 -18.85
CA VAL A 147 10.93 -0.83 -17.40
C VAL A 147 11.63 0.48 -17.06
N THR A 148 10.93 1.33 -16.31
CA THR A 148 11.53 2.49 -15.66
C THR A 148 11.64 2.23 -14.17
N LYS A 149 12.80 2.53 -13.59
CA LYS A 149 13.07 2.37 -12.17
C LYS A 149 13.45 3.72 -11.56
N TYR A 150 12.74 4.11 -10.51
CA TYR A 150 13.02 5.27 -9.68
C TYR A 150 13.71 4.79 -8.42
N ILE A 151 15.00 5.08 -8.24
CA ILE A 151 15.81 4.59 -7.11
C ILE A 151 16.04 5.73 -6.14
N PHE A 152 15.58 5.59 -4.91
CA PHE A 152 15.61 6.67 -3.91
C PHE A 152 16.79 6.52 -2.96
N THR A 153 17.32 7.65 -2.51
CA THR A 153 18.37 7.68 -1.47
C THR A 153 17.85 8.19 -0.13
N ASP A 154 16.82 9.03 -0.14
CA ASP A 154 16.25 9.77 1.00
C ASP A 154 14.86 9.26 1.43
N SER A 155 14.55 8.01 1.09
CA SER A 155 13.24 7.39 1.33
C SER A 155 13.39 6.03 2.00
N LEU A 156 12.31 5.61 2.69
CA LEU A 156 12.08 4.22 3.09
C LEU A 156 11.83 3.32 1.87
N THR A 157 11.17 3.85 0.83
CA THR A 157 11.05 3.17 -0.45
C THR A 157 12.43 3.10 -1.09
N LYS A 158 12.90 1.89 -1.37
CA LYS A 158 14.17 1.64 -2.08
C LYS A 158 14.06 2.03 -3.54
N ASN A 159 13.02 1.56 -4.20
CA ASN A 159 12.75 1.93 -5.57
C ASN A 159 11.29 1.67 -5.94
N ILE A 160 10.86 2.36 -6.99
CA ILE A 160 9.61 2.08 -7.69
C ILE A 160 9.98 1.62 -9.10
N GLU A 161 9.60 0.41 -9.44
CA GLU A 161 9.67 -0.12 -10.81
C GLU A 161 8.30 0.04 -11.47
N ALA A 162 8.29 0.53 -12.70
CA ALA A 162 7.05 0.80 -13.42
C ALA A 162 7.17 0.40 -14.89
N THR A 163 6.09 -0.20 -15.38
CA THR A 163 5.78 -0.41 -16.79
C THR A 163 4.35 0.05 -17.04
N LYS A 164 3.90 0.07 -18.30
CA LYS A 164 2.49 0.29 -18.61
C LYS A 164 1.55 -0.73 -17.94
N ASP A 165 2.04 -1.91 -17.56
CA ASP A 165 1.21 -3.02 -17.06
C ASP A 165 1.25 -3.18 -15.54
N TYR A 166 2.26 -2.62 -14.86
CA TYR A 166 2.37 -2.73 -13.41
C TYR A 166 3.23 -1.64 -12.76
N ILE A 167 3.05 -1.49 -11.44
CA ILE A 167 4.00 -0.86 -10.53
C ILE A 167 4.45 -1.88 -9.49
N LEU A 168 5.73 -1.84 -9.12
CA LEU A 168 6.31 -2.55 -7.98
C LEU A 168 7.03 -1.55 -7.08
N ILE A 169 6.58 -1.44 -5.83
CA ILE A 169 7.19 -0.59 -4.81
C ILE A 169 8.01 -1.49 -3.90
N ASN A 170 9.32 -1.27 -3.83
CA ASN A 170 10.25 -2.03 -3.00
C ASN A 170 10.70 -1.18 -1.81
N ILE A 171 10.69 -1.75 -0.61
CA ILE A 171 11.05 -1.06 0.64
C ILE A 171 12.49 -1.43 1.04
N TYR A 172 13.22 -0.50 1.67
CA TYR A 172 14.49 -0.79 2.34
C TYR A 172 14.23 -1.54 3.65
N GLU A 173 14.52 -2.84 3.68
CA GLU A 173 14.42 -3.66 4.89
C GLU A 173 15.24 -3.07 6.05
N GLU A 174 16.48 -2.68 5.77
CA GLU A 174 17.43 -2.12 6.75
C GLU A 174 16.94 -0.82 7.40
N LYS A 175 16.06 -0.07 6.71
CA LYS A 175 15.51 1.19 7.23
C LYS A 175 14.24 0.98 8.06
N ILE A 176 13.66 -0.22 8.11
CA ILE A 176 12.47 -0.49 8.93
C ILE A 176 12.83 -0.40 10.42
N ASP A 177 14.01 -0.92 10.79
CA ASP A 177 14.49 -0.95 12.18
C ASP A 177 14.98 0.42 12.67
N GLU A 178 15.35 1.34 11.78
CA GLU A 178 15.69 2.73 12.14
C GLU A 178 14.49 3.54 12.67
N PHE A 179 13.26 3.02 12.50
CA PHE A 179 12.02 3.61 13.01
C PHE A 179 11.41 2.86 14.21
N LEU A 180 12.13 1.88 14.78
CA LEU A 180 11.82 1.19 16.06
C LEU A 180 12.48 1.91 17.24
#